data_AF-A0A183SGD5-F1
#
_entry.id   AF-A0A183SGD5-F1
#
_cell.length_a   1.000
_cell.length_b   1.000
_cell.length_c   1.000
_cell.angle_alpha   90.00
_cell.angle_beta   90.00
_cell.angle_gamma   90.00
#
_symmetry.space_group_name_H-M   'P 1'
#
loop_
_entity.id
_entity.type
_entity.pdbx_description
1 polymer ?
#
loop_
_entity_poly.entity_id
_entity_poly.type
_entity_poly.pdbx_seq_one_letter_code
_entity_poly.pdbx_strand_id
1 'polypeptide(L)'
;MSSKQLSPAQLKVLSHEACFNVADADPVNLVATVESILKQTGESDETKHLIWQQITSLVMAQKPRAIISRAEQSALKTLRADTSIVILPVDKGRSTLVLNKNDYIRLLKDRQAYLPCDDEPMKKLVTELEKTLTDIQKNKAITKSVRLAIKPIDASAARFYGLPKVHKAGVPLRPIVSLRGAPTFQLAKGLFR
;
A
#
# COMPACT_ATOMS: atom_id res chain seq x y z
N MET A 1 -13.82 -1.50 21.01
CA MET A 1 -12.73 -2.49 21.21
C MET A 1 -13.22 -3.81 20.64
N SER A 2 -12.37 -4.60 19.96
CA SER A 2 -12.75 -5.95 19.51
C SER A 2 -13.22 -6.80 20.70
N SER A 3 -14.25 -7.61 20.50
CA SER A 3 -14.77 -8.54 21.51
C SER A 3 -13.92 -9.82 21.63
N LYS A 4 -12.92 -10.00 20.76
CA LYS A 4 -12.05 -11.17 20.77
C LYS A 4 -10.88 -10.99 21.74
N GLN A 5 -10.61 -12.03 22.53
CA GLN A 5 -9.38 -12.12 23.28
C GLN A 5 -8.21 -12.41 22.34
N LEU A 6 -7.17 -11.57 22.42
CA LEU A 6 -5.94 -11.73 21.66
C LEU A 6 -4.96 -12.58 22.46
N SER A 7 -4.26 -13.49 21.79
CA SER A 7 -3.22 -14.28 22.43
C SER A 7 -2.01 -13.40 22.80
N PRO A 8 -1.17 -13.81 23.77
CA PRO A 8 0.04 -13.07 24.12
C PRO A 8 0.97 -12.83 22.91
N ALA A 9 1.07 -13.81 22.01
CA ALA A 9 1.84 -13.66 20.77
C ALA A 9 1.23 -12.60 19.84
N GLN A 10 -0.11 -12.55 19.70
CA GLN A 10 -0.78 -11.52 18.90
C GLN A 10 -0.60 -10.12 19.49
N LEU A 11 -0.73 -9.97 20.80
CA LEU A 11 -0.49 -8.69 21.48
C LEU A 11 0.95 -8.23 21.30
N LYS A 12 1.91 -9.14 21.46
CA LYS A 12 3.33 -8.85 21.24
C LYS A 12 3.59 -8.40 19.81
N VAL A 13 3.01 -9.07 18.81
CA VAL A 13 3.19 -8.61 17.42
C VAL A 13 2.57 -7.24 17.17
N LEU A 14 1.36 -7.01 17.66
CA LEU A 14 0.68 -5.72 17.47
C LEU A 14 1.42 -4.58 18.18
N SER A 15 2.24 -4.88 19.20
CA SER A 15 3.11 -3.92 19.88
C SER A 15 4.34 -3.49 19.08
N HIS A 16 4.73 -4.25 18.04
CA HIS A 16 5.86 -3.86 17.18
C HIS A 16 5.54 -2.64 16.27
N GLU A 17 4.30 -2.14 16.31
CA GLU A 17 3.78 -0.97 15.58
C GLU A 17 4.02 -1.01 14.05
N ALA A 18 3.58 0.03 13.33
CA ALA A 18 3.73 0.11 11.86
C ALA A 18 5.17 0.42 11.40
N CYS A 19 6.12 0.57 12.34
CA CYS A 19 7.52 0.88 12.06
C CYS A 19 8.40 -0.37 11.89
N PHE A 20 7.84 -1.57 12.08
CA PHE A 20 8.58 -2.82 11.93
C PHE A 20 8.59 -3.27 10.47
N ASN A 21 9.71 -3.02 9.77
CA ASN A 21 9.91 -3.61 8.45
C ASN A 21 10.28 -5.09 8.62
N VAL A 22 9.34 -5.98 8.32
CA VAL A 22 9.57 -7.45 8.35
C VAL A 22 10.19 -7.93 7.03
N ALA A 23 10.22 -7.08 6.00
CA ALA A 23 10.90 -7.41 4.75
C ALA A 23 12.41 -7.31 4.98
N ASP A 24 13.06 -8.47 5.04
CA ASP A 24 14.52 -8.55 4.91
C ASP A 24 14.93 -8.00 3.53
N ALA A 25 16.16 -7.52 3.39
CA ALA A 25 16.66 -7.12 2.08
C ALA A 25 16.59 -8.33 1.14
N ASP A 26 15.87 -8.21 0.02
CA ASP A 26 15.75 -9.29 -0.96
C ASP A 26 17.09 -9.45 -1.70
N PRO A 27 17.86 -10.52 -1.43
CA PRO A 27 19.17 -10.70 -2.05
C PRO A 27 19.05 -10.83 -3.57
N VAL A 28 17.91 -11.32 -4.07
CA VAL A 28 17.67 -11.51 -5.50
C VAL A 28 17.55 -10.16 -6.21
N ASN A 29 16.85 -9.19 -5.62
CA ASN A 29 16.75 -7.84 -6.18
C ASN A 29 18.08 -7.10 -6.15
N LEU A 30 18.88 -7.30 -5.09
CA LEU A 30 20.22 -6.73 -5.00
C LEU A 30 21.12 -7.30 -6.10
N VAL A 31 21.11 -8.62 -6.27
CA VAL A 31 21.85 -9.33 -7.34
C VAL A 31 21.43 -8.85 -8.72
N ALA A 32 20.12 -8.79 -9.00
CA ALA A 32 19.59 -8.32 -10.29
C ALA A 32 19.95 -6.85 -10.58
N THR A 33 19.97 -6.00 -9.56
CA THR A 33 20.37 -4.59 -9.70
C THR A 33 21.85 -4.47 -10.05
N VAL A 34 22.72 -5.20 -9.34
CA VAL A 34 24.16 -5.17 -9.61
C VAL A 34 24.46 -5.79 -10.98
N GLU A 35 23.78 -6.85 -11.37
CA GLU A 35 23.85 -7.40 -12.73
C GLU A 35 23.56 -6.36 -13.80
N SER A 36 22.48 -5.61 -13.62
CA SER A 36 22.08 -4.57 -14.57
C SER A 36 23.15 -3.49 -14.67
N ILE A 37 23.76 -3.10 -13.55
CA ILE A 37 24.82 -2.09 -13.51
C ILE A 37 26.08 -2.62 -14.22
N LEU A 38 26.51 -3.85 -13.90
CA LEU A 38 27.71 -4.48 -14.49
C LEU A 38 27.60 -4.69 -16.01
N LYS A 39 26.39 -4.91 -16.52
CA LYS A 39 26.13 -4.98 -17.97
C LYS A 39 26.25 -3.62 -18.67
N GLN A 40 26.10 -2.51 -17.94
CA GLN A 40 26.14 -1.15 -18.48
C GLN A 40 27.52 -0.50 -18.39
N THR A 41 28.38 -0.94 -17.48
CA THR A 41 29.67 -0.26 -17.18
C THR A 41 30.79 -0.52 -18.20
N GLY A 42 30.63 -1.39 -19.21
CA GLY A 42 31.65 -1.62 -20.25
C GLY A 42 32.98 -2.22 -19.75
N GLU A 43 33.03 -2.68 -18.50
CA GLU A 43 34.20 -3.26 -17.83
C GLU A 43 34.63 -4.60 -18.44
N SER A 44 35.89 -5.00 -18.19
CA SER A 44 36.41 -6.32 -18.57
C SER A 44 35.68 -7.45 -17.88
N ASP A 45 35.59 -8.61 -18.53
CA ASP A 45 34.88 -9.77 -17.98
C ASP A 45 35.54 -10.33 -16.72
N GLU A 46 36.86 -10.17 -16.56
CA GLU A 46 37.57 -10.55 -15.32
C GLU A 46 37.14 -9.67 -14.14
N THR A 47 37.01 -8.34 -14.34
CA THR A 47 36.57 -7.40 -13.31
C THR A 47 35.13 -7.69 -12.87
N LYS A 48 34.24 -7.96 -13.84
CA LYS A 48 32.86 -8.36 -13.54
C LYS A 48 32.84 -9.65 -12.72
N HIS A 49 33.68 -10.63 -13.07
CA HIS A 49 33.76 -11.89 -12.34
C HIS A 49 34.25 -11.71 -10.90
N LEU A 50 35.23 -10.84 -10.66
CA LEU A 50 35.72 -10.52 -9.32
C LEU A 50 34.65 -9.84 -8.46
N ILE A 51 33.92 -8.87 -9.03
CA ILE A 51 32.81 -8.19 -8.33
C ILE A 51 31.72 -9.21 -7.99
N TRP A 52 31.41 -10.12 -8.91
CA TRP A 52 30.47 -11.20 -8.69
C TRP A 52 30.84 -12.14 -7.56
N GLN A 53 32.12 -12.54 -7.50
CA GLN A 53 32.63 -13.40 -6.45
C GLN A 53 32.53 -12.72 -5.08
N GLN A 54 32.85 -11.42 -5.00
CA GLN A 54 32.73 -10.64 -3.77
C GLN A 54 31.28 -10.53 -3.31
N ILE A 55 30.35 -10.16 -4.20
CA ILE A 55 28.93 -10.04 -3.87
C ILE A 55 28.35 -11.38 -3.45
N THR A 56 28.68 -12.46 -4.17
CA THR A 56 28.23 -13.81 -3.82
C THR A 56 28.71 -14.19 -2.42
N SER A 57 29.98 -13.92 -2.09
CA SER A 57 30.48 -14.21 -0.74
C SER A 57 29.79 -13.39 0.36
N LEU A 58 29.51 -12.11 0.10
CA LEU A 58 28.76 -11.22 1.01
C LEU A 58 27.32 -11.70 1.22
N VAL A 59 26.61 -12.03 0.13
CA VAL A 59 25.23 -12.54 0.17
C VAL A 59 25.17 -13.89 0.89
N MET A 60 26.12 -14.79 0.64
CA MET A 60 26.18 -16.10 1.31
C MET A 60 26.57 -15.99 2.79
N ALA A 61 27.38 -14.99 3.15
CA ALA A 61 27.70 -14.68 4.55
C ALA A 61 26.52 -14.03 5.29
N GLN A 62 25.58 -13.41 4.57
CA GLN A 62 24.40 -12.80 5.14
C GLN A 62 23.39 -13.87 5.58
N LYS A 63 23.31 -14.10 6.90
CA LYS A 63 22.23 -14.90 7.48
C LYS A 63 20.97 -14.03 7.59
N PRO A 64 19.83 -14.45 6.99
CA PRO A 64 18.56 -13.78 7.20
C PRO A 64 18.28 -13.70 8.70
N ARG A 65 18.14 -12.49 9.24
CA ARG A 65 17.77 -12.33 10.65
C ARG A 65 16.26 -12.40 10.73
N ALA A 66 15.74 -13.46 11.34
CA ALA A 66 14.33 -13.52 11.69
C ALA A 66 14.04 -12.43 12.75
N ILE A 67 13.55 -11.28 12.28
CA ILE A 67 13.27 -10.11 13.12
C ILE A 67 12.08 -10.38 14.06
N ILE A 68 11.21 -11.33 13.69
CA ILE A 68 10.10 -11.84 14.50
C ILE A 68 10.18 -13.36 14.65
N SER A 69 9.77 -13.86 15.81
CA SER A 69 9.73 -15.28 16.14
C SER A 69 8.72 -16.06 15.29
N ARG A 70 8.86 -17.39 15.18
CA ARG A 70 7.88 -18.23 14.48
C ARG A 70 6.47 -18.12 15.06
N ALA A 71 6.36 -17.96 16.38
CA ALA A 71 5.07 -17.77 17.06
C ALA A 71 4.42 -16.45 16.63
N GLU A 72 5.20 -15.37 16.52
CA GLU A 72 4.74 -14.06 16.04
C GLU A 72 4.35 -14.10 14.55
N GLN A 73 5.12 -14.80 13.70
CA GLN A 73 4.76 -15.02 12.29
C GLN A 73 3.45 -15.79 12.14
N SER A 74 3.27 -16.85 12.94
CA SER A 74 2.02 -17.61 12.98
C SER A 74 0.86 -16.73 13.43
N ALA A 75 1.07 -15.92 14.48
CA ALA A 75 0.08 -14.97 14.97
C ALA A 75 -0.36 -13.96 13.90
N LEU A 76 0.57 -13.42 13.09
CA LEU A 76 0.25 -12.56 11.95
C LEU A 76 -0.57 -13.26 10.89
N LYS A 77 -0.23 -14.50 10.54
CA LYS A 77 -1.00 -15.29 9.57
C LYS A 77 -2.43 -15.50 10.07
N THR A 78 -2.60 -15.84 11.34
CA THR A 78 -3.92 -16.01 11.96
C THR A 78 -4.71 -14.70 11.97
N LEU A 79 -4.09 -13.58 12.36
CA LEU A 79 -4.74 -12.26 12.36
C LEU A 79 -5.14 -11.82 10.94
N ARG A 80 -4.29 -12.08 9.95
CA ARG A 80 -4.55 -11.76 8.54
C ARG A 80 -5.67 -12.62 7.94
N ALA A 81 -5.79 -13.88 8.38
CA ALA A 81 -6.83 -14.79 7.93
C ALA A 81 -8.20 -14.48 8.56
N ASP A 82 -8.23 -13.79 9.70
CA ASP A 82 -9.47 -13.45 10.39
C ASP A 82 -10.22 -12.30 9.69
N THR A 83 -11.28 -12.66 8.96
CA THR A 83 -12.11 -11.71 8.20
C THR A 83 -13.13 -10.94 9.05
N SER A 84 -13.27 -11.30 10.34
CA SER A 84 -14.24 -10.68 11.27
C SER A 84 -13.67 -9.46 12.00
N ILE A 85 -12.35 -9.26 11.94
CA ILE A 85 -11.66 -8.12 12.54
C ILE A 85 -11.13 -7.17 11.48
N VAL A 86 -10.85 -5.94 11.91
CA VAL A 86 -10.17 -4.90 11.14
C VAL A 86 -9.03 -4.38 12.01
N ILE A 87 -7.82 -4.36 11.45
CA ILE A 87 -6.60 -3.90 12.11
C ILE A 87 -6.18 -2.60 11.45
N LEU A 88 -6.18 -1.50 12.20
CA LEU A 88 -5.92 -0.15 11.67
C LEU A 88 -4.95 0.60 12.58
N PRO A 89 -4.09 1.47 12.02
CA PRO A 89 -3.38 2.44 12.82
C PRO A 89 -4.37 3.40 13.46
N VAL A 90 -4.11 3.80 14.70
CA VAL A 90 -4.85 4.90 15.31
C VAL A 90 -4.40 6.22 14.71
N ASP A 91 -5.27 7.22 14.78
CA ASP A 91 -4.95 8.53 14.27
C ASP A 91 -3.76 9.23 14.96
N LYS A 92 -3.69 9.11 16.30
CA LYS A 92 -2.65 9.74 17.11
C LYS A 92 -2.11 8.72 18.10
N GLY A 93 -0.80 8.71 18.28
CA GLY A 93 -0.12 7.88 19.28
C GLY A 93 0.60 6.64 18.75
N ARG A 94 0.78 6.51 17.42
CA ARG A 94 1.53 5.41 16.75
C ARG A 94 1.06 3.98 17.05
N SER A 95 -0.06 3.81 17.75
CA SER A 95 -0.60 2.51 18.12
C SER A 95 -1.42 1.85 17.00
N THR A 96 -1.65 0.54 17.15
CA THR A 96 -2.55 -0.25 16.30
C THR A 96 -3.80 -0.62 17.08
N LEU A 97 -4.98 -0.49 16.47
CA LEU A 97 -6.26 -0.87 17.06
C LEU A 97 -6.87 -2.06 16.29
N VAL A 98 -7.41 -3.01 17.05
CA VAL A 98 -8.20 -4.13 16.52
C VAL A 98 -9.67 -3.88 16.84
N LEU A 99 -10.51 -3.87 15.80
CA LEU A 99 -11.95 -3.66 15.89
C LEU A 99 -12.70 -4.82 15.24
N ASN A 100 -13.93 -5.06 15.70
CA ASN A 100 -14.86 -5.89 14.95
C ASN A 100 -15.21 -5.18 13.63
N LYS A 101 -15.19 -5.94 12.53
CA LYS A 101 -15.47 -5.41 11.19
C LYS A 101 -16.86 -4.78 11.09
N ASN A 102 -17.86 -5.41 11.71
CA ASN A 102 -19.24 -4.90 11.67
C ASN A 102 -19.39 -3.57 12.41
N ASP A 103 -18.77 -3.42 13.58
CA ASP A 103 -18.78 -2.15 14.32
C ASP A 103 -18.07 -1.04 13.53
N TYR A 104 -16.93 -1.37 12.91
CA TYR A 104 -16.19 -0.44 12.07
C TYR A 104 -17.00 0.02 10.85
N ILE A 105 -17.66 -0.91 10.15
CA ILE A 105 -18.52 -0.59 9.00
C ILE A 105 -19.71 0.27 9.45
N ARG A 106 -20.31 -0.02 10.61
CA ARG A 106 -21.41 0.79 11.16
C ARG A 106 -20.98 2.23 11.39
N LEU A 107 -19.77 2.46 11.91
CA LEU A 107 -19.21 3.80 12.12
C LEU A 107 -18.93 4.55 10.80
N LEU A 108 -18.67 3.84 9.70
CA LEU A 108 -18.47 4.45 8.37
C LEU A 108 -19.78 4.73 7.64
N LYS A 109 -20.84 3.96 7.91
CA LYS A 109 -22.16 4.08 7.27
C LYS A 109 -23.07 5.09 7.96
N ASP A 110 -22.51 6.19 8.46
CA ASP A 110 -23.32 7.28 8.99
C ASP A 110 -24.12 7.92 7.86
N ARG A 111 -25.41 7.57 7.76
CA ARG A 111 -26.33 8.08 6.73
C ARG A 111 -26.72 9.54 6.94
N GLN A 112 -26.44 10.14 8.10
CA GLN A 112 -26.64 11.57 8.30
C GLN A 112 -25.53 12.38 7.61
N ALA A 113 -24.31 11.83 7.57
CA ALA A 113 -23.14 12.48 6.99
C ALA A 113 -22.81 12.05 5.55
N TYR A 114 -23.17 10.82 5.15
CA TYR A 114 -22.77 10.23 3.87
C TYR A 114 -23.91 9.56 3.13
N LEU A 115 -23.87 9.64 1.79
CA LEU A 115 -24.75 8.92 0.89
C LEU A 115 -24.02 7.74 0.25
N PRO A 116 -24.69 6.59 0.06
CA PRO A 116 -24.16 5.52 -0.77
C PRO A 116 -23.85 6.03 -2.18
N CYS A 117 -22.72 5.60 -2.73
CA CYS A 117 -22.31 5.91 -4.08
C CYS A 117 -22.27 4.61 -4.88
N ASP A 118 -23.05 4.56 -5.96
CA ASP A 118 -23.09 3.42 -6.87
C ASP A 118 -21.90 3.47 -7.85
N ASP A 119 -21.70 2.39 -8.60
CA ASP A 119 -20.60 2.30 -9.57
C ASP A 119 -20.86 3.12 -10.86
N GLU A 120 -22.11 3.52 -11.12
CA GLU A 120 -22.50 4.18 -12.37
C GLU A 120 -21.86 5.57 -12.56
N PRO A 121 -21.85 6.49 -11.57
CA PRO A 121 -21.13 7.75 -11.68
C PRO A 121 -19.63 7.57 -11.96
N MET A 122 -19.02 6.50 -11.41
CA MET A 122 -17.61 6.21 -11.63
C MET A 122 -17.33 5.77 -13.08
N LYS A 123 -18.19 4.92 -13.64
CA LYS A 123 -18.07 4.50 -15.05
C LYS A 123 -18.23 5.68 -15.99
N LYS A 124 -19.23 6.54 -15.74
CA LYS A 124 -19.43 7.78 -16.52
C LYS A 124 -18.20 8.67 -16.49
N LEU A 125 -17.62 8.90 -15.30
CA LEU A 125 -16.41 9.70 -15.13
C LEU A 125 -15.21 9.14 -15.91
N VAL A 126 -15.00 7.81 -15.90
CA VAL A 126 -13.92 7.17 -16.66
C VAL A 126 -14.13 7.36 -18.16
N THR A 127 -15.33 7.12 -18.68
CA THR A 127 -15.65 7.29 -20.10
C THR A 127 -15.50 8.74 -20.55
N GLU A 128 -15.98 9.70 -19.75
CA GLU A 128 -15.80 11.13 -20.02
C GLU A 128 -14.32 11.51 -20.05
N LEU A 129 -13.54 11.06 -19.07
CA LEU A 129 -12.10 11.31 -19.01
C LEU A 129 -11.38 10.73 -20.23
N GLU A 130 -11.69 9.51 -20.65
CA GLU A 130 -11.10 8.90 -21.85
C GLU A 130 -11.44 9.67 -23.13
N LYS A 131 -12.68 10.16 -23.24
CA LYS A 131 -13.13 11.00 -24.35
C LYS A 131 -12.35 12.31 -24.39
N THR A 132 -12.30 13.04 -23.26
CA THR A 132 -11.56 14.30 -23.14
C THR A 132 -10.07 14.13 -23.45
N LEU A 133 -9.43 13.08 -22.92
CA LEU A 133 -8.02 12.80 -23.22
C LEU A 133 -7.77 12.49 -24.70
N THR A 134 -8.73 11.84 -25.36
CA THR A 134 -8.66 11.55 -26.79
C THR A 134 -8.80 12.82 -27.63
N ASP A 135 -9.73 13.70 -27.26
CA ASP A 135 -9.98 14.95 -27.99
C ASP A 135 -8.80 15.94 -27.85
N ILE A 136 -8.23 16.07 -26.64
CA ILE A 136 -7.04 16.89 -26.40
C ILE A 136 -5.82 16.35 -27.18
N GLN A 137 -5.68 15.03 -27.30
CA GLN A 137 -4.63 14.43 -28.12
C GLN A 137 -4.84 14.72 -29.62
N LYS A 138 -6.07 14.60 -30.13
CA LYS A 138 -6.40 14.93 -31.53
C LYS A 138 -6.07 16.40 -31.85
N ASN A 139 -6.33 17.28 -30.89
CA ASN A 139 -5.99 18.71 -30.98
C ASN A 139 -4.49 19.00 -30.79
N LYS A 140 -3.63 17.96 -30.68
CA LYS A 140 -2.17 18.05 -30.50
C LYS A 140 -1.71 18.81 -29.25
N ALA A 141 -2.62 19.05 -28.28
CA ALA A 141 -2.28 19.71 -27.03
C ALA A 141 -1.52 18.78 -26.06
N ILE A 142 -1.67 17.46 -26.21
CA ILE A 142 -0.85 16.46 -25.49
C ILE A 142 -0.31 15.41 -26.46
N THR A 143 0.86 14.87 -26.14
CA THR A 143 1.46 13.76 -26.89
C THR A 143 0.84 12.42 -26.48
N LYS A 144 1.04 11.39 -27.30
CA LYS A 144 0.61 10.02 -27.00
C LYS A 144 1.23 9.50 -25.68
N SER A 145 2.51 9.82 -25.43
CA SER A 145 3.20 9.41 -24.20
C SER A 145 2.60 10.05 -22.95
N VAL A 146 2.28 11.35 -23.01
CA VAL A 146 1.61 12.07 -21.91
C VAL A 146 0.24 11.46 -21.66
N ARG A 147 -0.56 11.21 -22.71
CA ARG A 147 -1.87 10.56 -22.57
C ARG A 147 -1.75 9.21 -21.89
N LEU A 148 -0.81 8.35 -22.30
CA LEU A 148 -0.63 7.03 -21.68
C LEU A 148 -0.22 7.12 -20.21
N ALA A 149 0.55 8.14 -19.84
CA ALA A 149 0.97 8.35 -18.45
C ALA A 149 -0.17 8.83 -17.53
N ILE A 150 -1.11 9.63 -18.04
CA ILE A 150 -2.23 10.17 -17.26
C ILE A 150 -3.53 9.37 -17.41
N LYS A 151 -3.57 8.43 -18.36
CA LYS A 151 -4.74 7.58 -18.59
C LYS A 151 -5.02 6.73 -17.34
N PRO A 152 -6.27 6.66 -16.85
CA PRO A 152 -6.65 5.71 -15.82
C PRO A 152 -6.47 4.26 -16.30
N ILE A 153 -5.76 3.45 -15.51
CA ILE A 153 -5.60 2.00 -15.70
C ILE A 153 -6.21 1.33 -14.47
N ASP A 154 -7.11 0.37 -14.67
CA ASP A 154 -7.82 -0.36 -13.60
C ASP A 154 -8.37 0.56 -12.51
N ALA A 155 -8.95 1.68 -12.94
CA ALA A 155 -9.44 2.70 -12.01
C ALA A 155 -10.60 2.18 -11.17
N SER A 156 -10.56 2.52 -9.88
CA SER A 156 -11.58 2.13 -8.91
C SER A 156 -12.12 3.37 -8.20
N ALA A 157 -13.27 3.24 -7.54
CA ALA A 157 -13.78 4.31 -6.70
C ALA A 157 -12.75 4.68 -5.62
N ALA A 158 -12.77 5.95 -5.21
CA ALA A 158 -11.93 6.42 -4.13
C ALA A 158 -12.18 5.59 -2.86
N ARG A 159 -11.10 5.19 -2.18
CA ARG A 159 -11.20 4.36 -0.98
C ARG A 159 -11.61 5.23 0.19
N PHE A 160 -12.78 4.95 0.76
CA PHE A 160 -13.28 5.60 1.96
C PHE A 160 -13.02 4.72 3.19
N TYR A 161 -12.29 5.25 4.16
CA TYR A 161 -11.99 4.56 5.42
C TYR A 161 -11.83 5.56 6.57
N GLY A 162 -11.78 5.05 7.80
CA GLY A 162 -11.75 5.85 9.00
C GLY A 162 -10.58 5.50 9.92
N LEU A 163 -9.86 6.50 10.42
CA LEU A 163 -8.85 6.28 11.47
C LEU A 163 -9.46 6.54 12.86
N PRO A 164 -9.39 5.57 13.80
CA PRO A 164 -9.93 5.74 15.14
C PRO A 164 -9.24 6.87 15.93
N LYS A 165 -10.03 7.80 16.47
CA LYS A 165 -9.57 8.87 17.37
C LYS A 165 -9.66 8.40 18.82
N VAL A 166 -8.75 7.50 19.24
CA VAL A 166 -8.74 6.90 20.60
C VAL A 166 -8.59 7.91 21.75
N HIS A 167 -8.12 9.12 21.45
CA HIS A 167 -8.00 10.23 22.40
C HIS A 167 -9.32 11.03 22.59
N LYS A 168 -10.43 10.59 21.98
CA LYS A 168 -11.75 11.22 22.12
C LYS A 168 -12.78 10.24 22.68
N ALA A 169 -13.73 10.75 23.46
CA ALA A 169 -14.84 9.96 23.99
C ALA A 169 -15.64 9.30 22.86
N GLY A 170 -16.03 8.04 23.04
CA GLY A 170 -16.72 7.24 22.01
C GLY A 170 -15.85 6.79 20.83
N VAL A 171 -14.55 7.14 20.81
CA VAL A 171 -13.57 6.75 19.77
C VAL A 171 -14.11 6.97 18.33
N PRO A 172 -14.54 8.20 17.96
CA PRO A 172 -15.04 8.48 16.62
C PRO A 172 -13.96 8.25 15.56
N LEU A 173 -14.38 7.95 14.33
CA LEU A 173 -13.47 7.83 13.20
C LEU A 173 -13.11 9.20 12.62
N ARG A 174 -11.90 9.32 12.07
CA ARG A 174 -11.54 10.36 11.11
C ARG A 174 -11.81 9.84 9.72
N PRO A 175 -12.81 10.36 9.01
CA PRO A 175 -13.02 9.99 7.62
C PRO A 175 -11.82 10.39 6.77
N ILE A 176 -11.35 9.47 5.94
CA ILE A 176 -10.31 9.67 4.94
C ILE A 176 -10.82 9.15 3.61
N VAL A 177 -10.70 9.98 2.58
CA VAL A 177 -10.94 9.59 1.18
C VAL A 177 -9.58 9.53 0.49
N SER A 178 -9.12 8.32 0.18
CA SER A 178 -7.90 8.14 -0.61
C SER A 178 -8.25 8.07 -2.09
N LEU A 179 -7.76 9.06 -2.84
CA LEU A 179 -7.90 9.12 -4.30
C LEU A 179 -6.86 8.24 -5.01
N ARG A 180 -6.01 7.50 -4.30
CA ARG A 180 -4.99 6.66 -4.94
C ARG A 180 -5.68 5.52 -5.71
N GLY A 181 -5.47 5.48 -7.02
CA GLY A 181 -6.12 4.53 -7.92
C GLY A 181 -7.51 5.00 -8.41
N ALA A 182 -7.95 6.20 -8.00
CA ALA A 182 -9.13 6.83 -8.58
C ALA A 182 -8.85 7.32 -10.02
N PRO A 183 -9.87 7.42 -10.89
CA PRO A 183 -9.68 7.76 -12.30
C PRO A 183 -8.89 9.04 -12.56
N THR A 184 -9.06 10.04 -11.69
CA THR A 184 -8.46 11.37 -11.84
C THR A 184 -7.07 11.49 -11.19
N PHE A 185 -6.59 10.47 -10.49
CA PHE A 185 -5.36 10.56 -9.70
C PHE A 185 -4.12 10.85 -10.55
N GLN A 186 -3.93 10.11 -11.64
CA GLN A 186 -2.75 10.29 -12.50
C GLN A 186 -2.83 11.58 -13.30
N LEU A 187 -4.03 11.99 -13.73
CA LEU A 187 -4.26 13.29 -14.33
C LEU A 187 -3.85 14.42 -13.39
N ALA A 188 -4.38 14.44 -12.16
CA ALA A 188 -4.05 15.45 -11.18
C ALA A 188 -2.53 15.49 -10.92
N LYS A 189 -1.91 14.32 -10.70
CA LYS A 189 -0.46 14.21 -10.52
C LYS A 189 0.33 14.75 -11.72
N GLY A 190 -0.16 14.57 -12.94
CA GLY A 190 0.44 15.10 -14.15
C GLY A 190 0.33 16.63 -14.28
N LEU A 191 -0.74 17.23 -13.77
CA LEU A 191 -0.98 18.68 -13.80
C LEU A 191 -0.15 19.46 -12.77
N PHE A 192 0.25 18.82 -11.67
CA PHE A 192 1.05 19.43 -10.60
C PHE A 192 2.57 19.22 -10.76
N ARG A 193 3.02 18.71 -11.90
CA ARG A 193 4.44 18.62 -12.26
C ARG A 193 4.85 19.82 -13.09
#